data_AF-A0A4V1WU27-F1
#
_entry.id   AF-A0A4V1WU27-F1
#
_cell.length_a   1.000
_cell.length_b   1.000
_cell.length_c   1.000
_cell.angle_alpha   90.00
_cell.angle_beta   90.00
_cell.angle_gamma   90.00
#
_symmetry.space_group_name_H-M   'P 1'
#
loop_
_entity.id
_entity.type
_entity.pdbx_description
1 polymer ?
#
loop_
_entity_poly.entity_id
_entity_poly.type
_entity_poly.pdbx_seq_one_letter_code
_entity_poly.pdbx_strand_id
1 'polypeptide(L)'
;MKDIKTEIINTTEQIGDLVDWLVFRHEPPVSLPPTMYIDLEGVNLCREGSISILTLLIDTGVPTRRVGLIDVHTLGAQAFNTAGAKRKTLQWPCAR
;
A
#
# COMPACT_ATOMS: atom_id res chain seq x y z
N MET A 1 -7.43 -2.84 23.09
CA MET A 1 -6.85 -2.38 21.80
C MET A 1 -7.76 -2.89 20.71
N LYS A 2 -8.22 -2.04 19.79
CA LYS A 2 -9.02 -2.48 18.63
C LYS A 2 -8.16 -3.44 17.80
N ASP A 3 -8.76 -4.49 17.24
CA ASP A 3 -8.03 -5.51 16.47
C ASP A 3 -7.38 -4.88 15.24
N ILE A 4 -6.05 -4.76 15.27
CA ILE A 4 -5.23 -4.37 14.12
C ILE A 4 -4.83 -5.66 13.43
N LYS A 5 -5.22 -5.84 12.17
CA LYS A 5 -4.73 -6.96 11.35
C LYS A 5 -3.46 -6.51 10.64
N THR A 6 -2.35 -7.13 10.99
CA THR A 6 -1.05 -6.91 10.36
C THR A 6 -0.74 -8.04 9.39
N GLU A 7 -0.20 -7.71 8.22
CA GLU A 7 0.22 -8.69 7.21
C GLU A 7 1.53 -8.27 6.53
N ILE A 8 2.31 -9.26 6.11
CA ILE A 8 3.49 -9.06 5.26
C ILE A 8 3.05 -9.28 3.81
N ILE A 9 3.38 -8.31 2.96
CA ILE A 9 3.03 -8.29 1.55
C ILE A 9 4.35 -8.41 0.78
N ASN A 10 4.63 -9.60 0.26
CA ASN A 10 5.88 -9.91 -0.43
C ASN A 10 5.67 -10.68 -1.75
N THR A 11 4.42 -10.82 -2.22
CA THR A 11 4.11 -11.36 -3.55
C THR A 11 3.30 -10.37 -4.40
N THR A 12 3.36 -10.54 -5.71
CA THR A 12 2.60 -9.72 -6.67
C THR A 12 1.09 -9.87 -6.51
N GLU A 13 0.61 -11.07 -6.17
CA GLU A 13 -0.80 -11.34 -5.94
C GLU A 13 -1.31 -10.52 -4.75
N GLN A 14 -0.55 -10.49 -3.65
CA GLN A 14 -0.89 -9.70 -2.47
C GLN A 14 -0.86 -8.18 -2.74
N ILE A 15 0.05 -7.71 -3.61
CA ILE A 15 0.05 -6.31 -4.07
C ILE A 15 -1.23 -6.00 -4.86
N GLY A 16 -1.61 -6.88 -5.81
CA GLY A 16 -2.86 -6.76 -6.55
C GLY A 16 -4.09 -6.67 -5.64
N ASP A 17 -4.17 -7.58 -4.67
CA ASP A 17 -5.25 -7.61 -3.66
C ASP A 17 -5.28 -6.34 -2.81
N LEU A 18 -4.12 -5.82 -2.40
CA LEU A 18 -4.01 -4.55 -1.67
C LEU A 18 -4.53 -3.38 -2.51
N VAL A 19 -4.11 -3.30 -3.78
CA VAL A 19 -4.53 -2.24 -4.70
C VAL A 19 -6.03 -2.29 -4.95
N ASP A 20 -6.59 -3.45 -5.23
CA ASP A 20 -8.03 -3.60 -5.45
C ASP A 20 -8.83 -3.22 -4.21
N TRP A 21 -8.35 -3.60 -3.03
CA TRP A 21 -8.94 -3.18 -1.76
C TRP A 21 -8.89 -1.66 -1.58
N LEU A 22 -7.77 -1.01 -1.89
CA LEU A 22 -7.61 0.45 -1.80
C LEU A 22 -8.56 1.18 -2.75
N VAL A 23 -8.68 0.71 -3.99
CA VAL A 23 -9.57 1.27 -5.00
C VAL A 23 -11.03 1.12 -4.57
N PHE A 24 -11.44 -0.07 -4.11
CA PHE A 24 -12.79 -0.31 -3.60
C PHE A 24 -13.17 0.64 -2.45
N ARG A 25 -12.21 1.02 -1.60
CA ARG A 25 -12.45 1.92 -0.47
C ARG A 25 -12.47 3.41 -0.83
N HIS A 26 -11.89 3.79 -1.96
CA HIS A 26 -11.86 5.18 -2.43
C HIS A 26 -12.90 5.49 -3.51
N GLU A 27 -13.49 4.49 -4.15
CA GLU A 27 -14.49 4.71 -5.19
C GLU A 27 -15.86 5.11 -4.60
N PRO A 28 -16.54 6.13 -5.18
CA PRO A 28 -17.85 6.55 -4.73
C PRO A 28 -18.91 5.44 -4.71
N PRO A 29 -19.91 5.52 -3.81
CA PRO A 29 -20.14 6.59 -2.85
C PRO A 29 -19.37 6.35 -1.54
N VAL A 30 -18.35 7.16 -1.28
CA VAL A 30 -17.59 7.13 -0.02
C VAL A 30 -18.09 8.27 0.85
N SER A 31 -18.71 7.95 1.99
CA SER A 31 -19.19 8.96 2.95
C SER A 31 -18.07 9.58 3.78
N LEU A 32 -16.97 8.85 3.98
CA LEU A 32 -15.77 9.26 4.73
C LEU A 32 -14.53 8.70 4.03
N PRO A 33 -13.68 9.55 3.41
CA PRO A 33 -12.46 9.05 2.78
C PRO A 33 -11.53 8.43 3.82
N PRO A 34 -10.88 7.29 3.53
CA PRO A 34 -9.97 6.67 4.47
C PRO A 34 -8.72 7.54 4.68
N THR A 35 -8.21 7.55 5.91
CA THR A 35 -6.92 8.18 6.22
C THR A 35 -5.81 7.14 6.10
N MET A 36 -4.79 7.43 5.31
CA MET A 36 -3.63 6.56 5.13
C MET A 36 -2.42 7.15 5.85
N TYR A 37 -1.73 6.31 6.62
CA TYR A 37 -0.45 6.63 7.23
C TYR A 37 0.62 5.77 6.56
N ILE A 38 1.70 6.41 6.15
CA ILE A 38 2.80 5.80 5.42
C ILE A 38 4.08 6.02 6.21
N ASP A 39 4.86 4.96 6.33
CA ASP A 39 6.20 4.98 6.87
C ASP A 39 7.14 4.19 5.94
N LEU A 40 8.38 4.65 5.82
CA LEU A 40 9.35 4.13 4.84
C LEU A 40 10.65 3.79 5.54
N GLU A 41 11.14 2.58 5.31
CA GLU A 41 12.42 2.10 5.80
C GLU A 41 13.30 1.68 4.61
N GLY A 42 14.61 1.88 4.72
CA GLY A 42 15.52 1.55 3.63
C GLY A 42 16.95 2.03 3.81
N VAL A 43 17.71 2.03 2.72
CA VAL A 43 19.14 2.38 2.72
C VAL A 43 19.32 3.79 2.17
N ASN A 44 19.89 4.68 2.97
CA ASN A 44 20.12 6.09 2.62
C ASN A 44 18.86 6.75 2.05
N LEU A 45 17.72 6.67 2.75
CA LEU A 45 16.39 7.17 2.36
C LEU A 45 16.39 8.66 1.95
N CYS A 46 16.84 8.90 0.74
CA CYS A 46 17.07 10.17 0.06
C CYS A 46 16.79 9.94 -1.43
N ARG A 47 17.15 10.90 -2.29
CA ARG A 47 16.91 10.84 -3.75
C ARG A 47 17.50 9.59 -4.43
N GLU A 48 18.72 9.22 -4.05
CA GLU A 48 19.47 8.09 -4.64
C GLU A 48 19.49 6.86 -3.71
N GLY A 49 18.67 6.89 -2.66
CA GLY A 49 18.50 5.78 -1.74
C GLY A 49 17.60 4.68 -2.30
N SER A 50 17.41 3.64 -1.51
CA SER A 50 16.44 2.59 -1.80
C SER A 50 15.46 2.43 -0.65
N ILE A 51 14.20 2.16 -1.00
CA ILE A 51 13.17 1.75 -0.05
C ILE A 51 13.24 0.23 0.06
N SER A 52 13.31 -0.29 1.28
CA SER A 52 13.32 -1.71 1.59
C SER A 52 11.98 -2.19 2.14
N ILE A 53 11.31 -1.36 2.94
CA ILE A 53 9.99 -1.66 3.50
C ILE A 53 9.11 -0.42 3.38
N LEU A 54 7.88 -0.62 2.92
CA LEU A 54 6.82 0.38 3.00
C LEU A 54 5.76 -0.11 3.96
N THR A 55 5.49 0.65 5.02
CA THR A 55 4.40 0.36 5.94
C THR A 55 3.20 1.22 5.58
N LEU A 56 2.05 0.59 5.39
CA LEU A 56 0.78 1.26 5.09
C LEU A 56 -0.26 0.90 6.14
N LEU A 57 -0.66 1.88 6.94
CA LEU A 57 -1.82 1.78 7.83
C LEU A 57 -2.99 2.53 7.21
N ILE A 58 -4.15 1.88 7.16
CA ILE A 58 -5.36 2.47 6.58
C ILE A 58 -6.44 2.52 7.66
N ASP A 59 -6.79 3.75 8.07
CA ASP A 59 -7.91 4.02 8.96
C ASP A 59 -9.15 4.37 8.15
N THR A 60 -10.14 3.48 8.18
CA THR A 60 -11.42 3.63 7.47
C THR A 60 -12.54 4.15 8.36
N GLY A 61 -12.23 4.61 9.59
CA GLY A 61 -13.21 5.07 10.57
C GLY A 61 -14.01 3.94 11.25
N VAL A 62 -13.92 2.71 10.75
CA VAL A 62 -14.46 1.50 11.39
C VAL A 62 -13.39 0.82 12.28
N PRO A 63 -13.78 -0.01 13.26
CA PRO A 63 -12.86 -0.56 14.26
C PRO A 63 -11.70 -1.39 13.68
N THR A 64 -11.87 -1.96 12.49
CA THR A 64 -10.87 -2.80 11.85
C THR A 64 -9.86 -1.95 11.10
N ARG A 65 -8.65 -1.89 11.64
CA ARG A 65 -7.50 -1.27 10.97
C ARG A 65 -6.65 -2.35 10.31
N ARG A 66 -6.24 -2.09 9.06
CA ARG A 66 -5.35 -2.96 8.28
C ARG A 66 -3.98 -2.31 8.22
N VAL A 67 -2.93 -3.07 8.53
CA VAL A 67 -1.53 -2.66 8.40
C VAL A 67 -0.83 -3.63 7.46
N GLY A 68 -0.36 -3.13 6.32
CA GLY A 68 0.47 -3.88 5.39
C GLY A 68 1.94 -3.48 5.54
N LEU A 69 2.81 -4.44 5.79
CA LEU A 69 4.26 -4.28 5.65
C LEU A 69 4.66 -4.82 4.28
N ILE A 70 4.94 -3.92 3.35
CA ILE A 70 5.30 -4.26 1.98
C ILE A 70 6.81 -4.46 1.91
N ASP A 71 7.21 -5.67 1.55
CA ASP A 71 8.60 -6.05 1.33
C ASP A 71 9.07 -5.58 -0.06
N VAL A 72 9.41 -4.29 -0.14
CA VAL A 72 9.92 -3.67 -1.37
C VAL A 72 11.30 -4.21 -1.71
N HIS A 73 12.08 -4.67 -0.73
CA HIS A 73 13.39 -5.27 -0.95
C HIS A 73 13.28 -6.54 -1.81
N THR A 74 12.34 -7.43 -1.48
CA THR A 74 12.10 -8.66 -2.25
C THR A 74 11.36 -8.38 -3.56
N LEU A 75 10.34 -7.53 -3.55
CA LEU A 75 9.49 -7.25 -4.71
C LEU A 75 10.14 -6.32 -5.75
N GLY A 76 11.08 -5.48 -5.31
CA GLY A 76 11.69 -4.43 -6.12
C GLY A 76 10.63 -3.54 -6.78
N ALA A 77 10.79 -3.32 -8.09
CA ALA A 77 9.87 -2.49 -8.87
C ALA A 77 8.44 -3.07 -8.94
N GLN A 78 8.25 -4.37 -8.72
CA GLN A 78 6.91 -4.99 -8.76
C GLN A 78 6.02 -4.47 -7.64
N ALA A 79 6.58 -4.06 -6.50
CA ALA A 79 5.80 -3.46 -5.41
C ALA A 79 4.98 -2.24 -5.86
N PHE A 80 5.44 -1.52 -6.89
CA PHE A 80 4.79 -0.32 -7.40
C PHE A 80 4.15 -0.52 -8.78
N ASN A 81 4.66 -1.45 -9.59
CA ASN A 81 4.20 -1.68 -10.96
C ASN A 81 3.09 -2.72 -11.07
N THR A 82 2.91 -3.60 -10.07
CA THR A 82 1.85 -4.60 -10.10
C THR A 82 0.49 -3.92 -10.01
N ALA A 83 -0.39 -4.30 -10.94
CA ALA A 83 -1.72 -3.73 -11.06
C ALA A 83 -2.79 -4.61 -10.41
N GLY A 84 -3.78 -3.97 -9.79
CA GLY A 84 -5.04 -4.63 -9.42
C GLY A 84 -5.96 -4.85 -10.64
N ALA A 85 -7.11 -5.50 -10.43
CA ALA A 85 -8.15 -5.76 -11.41
C ALA A 85 -8.59 -4.50 -12.19
N LYS A 86 -8.59 -3.32 -11.54
CA LYS A 86 -8.94 -2.04 -12.22
C LYS A 86 -7.77 -1.36 -12.93
N ARG A 87 -6.66 -2.08 -13.17
CA ARG A 87 -5.43 -1.57 -13.80
C ARG A 87 -4.85 -0.34 -13.09
N LYS A 88 -5.14 -0.18 -11.81
CA LYS A 88 -4.48 0.79 -10.92
C LYS A 88 -3.25 0.14 -10.32
N THR A 89 -2.27 0.94 -9.96
CA THR A 89 -1.04 0.52 -9.30
C THR A 89 -0.75 1.45 -8.12
N LEU A 90 0.26 1.13 -7.30
CA LEU A 90 0.76 2.04 -6.26
C LEU A 90 1.71 3.12 -6.81
N GLN A 91 1.94 3.15 -8.12
CA GLN A 91 2.79 4.12 -8.77
C GLN A 91 2.08 5.48 -8.90
N TRP A 92 2.82 6.55 -8.68
CA TRP A 92 2.35 7.91 -8.95
C TRP A 92 2.26 8.16 -10.48
N PRO A 93 1.20 8.84 -10.99
CA PRO A 93 0.97 8.99 -12.44
C PRO A 93 1.92 9.92 -13.21
N CYS A 94 3.06 10.34 -12.66
CA CYS A 94 4.08 11.10 -13.39
C CYS A 94 5.30 10.24 -13.72
N ALA A 95 5.23 9.53 -14.84
CA ALA A 95 6.38 9.10 -15.62
C ALA A 95 5.96 8.98 -17.09
N ARG A 96 5.74 10.13 -17.72
CA ARG A 96 5.82 10.32 -19.17
C ARG A 96 6.54 11.63 -19.43
#